data_AF-A0AAV4QBT8-F1
#
_entry.id   AF-A0AAV4QBT8-F1
#
_cell.length_a   1.000
_cell.length_b   1.000
_cell.length_c   1.000
_cell.angle_alpha   90.00
_cell.angle_beta   90.00
_cell.angle_gamma   90.00
#
_symmetry.space_group_name_H-M   'P 1'
#
loop_
_entity.id
_entity.type
_entity.pdbx_description
1 polymer ?
#
loop_
_entity_poly.entity_id
_entity_poly.type
_entity_poly.pdbx_seq_one_letter_code
_entity_poly.pdbx_strand_id
1 'polypeptide(L)'
;MGCFGGSSSKGDAEEDKRRKEANKKIERQIQKDKQIYRATHRLLLLGAGESGKSTIVKQMRILHVNGFSEEDQKVKLPTLYDRIETQLRALESLGVTTEKYAAMSFL
;
A
#
# COMPACT_ATOMS: atom_id res chain seq x y z
N MET A 1 26.84 49.05 -20.14
CA MET A 1 26.02 48.88 -18.92
C MET A 1 26.78 47.94 -18.00
N GLY A 2 27.18 48.47 -16.85
CA GLY A 2 28.34 48.02 -16.09
C GLY A 2 28.22 46.65 -15.43
N CYS A 3 29.26 45.85 -15.59
CA CYS A 3 29.65 44.80 -14.67
C CYS A 3 30.35 45.49 -13.49
N PHE A 4 29.69 45.58 -12.34
CA PHE A 4 30.32 46.02 -11.08
C PHE A 4 30.50 44.80 -10.19
N GLY A 5 31.76 44.42 -9.99
CA GLY A 5 32.18 43.31 -9.16
C GLY A 5 31.91 43.58 -7.68
N GLY A 6 31.13 42.71 -7.07
CA GLY A 6 31.22 42.43 -5.64
C GLY A 6 32.27 41.35 -5.43
N SER A 7 33.17 41.54 -4.47
CA SER A 7 34.14 40.54 -4.03
C SER A 7 33.40 39.33 -3.45
N SER A 8 32.99 38.39 -4.30
CA SER A 8 32.50 37.08 -3.89
C SER A 8 33.65 36.35 -3.21
N SER A 9 33.49 36.01 -1.94
CA SER A 9 34.49 35.22 -1.23
C SER A 9 34.64 33.87 -1.95
N LYS A 10 35.84 33.27 -1.95
CA LYS A 10 36.04 31.92 -2.52
C LYS A 10 35.08 30.88 -1.90
N GLY A 11 34.55 31.14 -0.70
CA GLY A 11 33.53 30.31 -0.06
C GLY A 11 32.17 30.35 -0.78
N ASP A 12 31.73 31.53 -1.22
CA ASP A 12 30.41 31.70 -1.88
C ASP A 12 30.38 30.97 -3.24
N ALA A 13 31.48 31.02 -3.99
CA ALA A 13 31.59 30.34 -5.29
C ALA A 13 31.58 28.81 -5.17
N GLU A 14 32.21 28.25 -4.13
CA GLU A 14 32.17 26.82 -3.83
C GLU A 14 30.79 26.38 -3.33
N GLU A 15 30.13 27.20 -2.50
CA GLU A 15 28.77 26.92 -2.05
C GLU A 15 27.76 26.95 -3.22
N ASP A 16 27.85 27.93 -4.11
CA ASP A 16 27.03 28.00 -5.31
C ASP A 16 27.26 26.81 -6.24
N LYS A 17 28.50 26.32 -6.33
CA LYS A 17 28.83 25.12 -7.11
C LYS A 17 28.19 23.87 -6.49
N ARG A 18 28.27 23.71 -5.16
CA ARG A 18 27.59 22.62 -4.43
C ARG A 18 26.08 22.67 -4.59
N ARG A 19 25.47 23.87 -4.50
CA ARG A 19 24.04 24.09 -4.71
C ARG A 19 23.62 23.70 -6.14
N LYS A 20 24.41 24.10 -7.15
CA LYS A 20 24.17 23.72 -8.56
C LYS A 20 24.30 22.21 -8.77
N GLU A 21 25.28 21.56 -8.16
CA GLU A 21 25.45 20.11 -8.25
C GLU A 21 24.31 19.35 -7.57
N ALA A 22 23.86 19.81 -6.40
CA ALA A 22 22.69 19.28 -5.71
C ALA A 22 21.42 19.43 -6.56
N ASN A 23 21.15 20.63 -7.07
CA ASN A 23 20.01 20.89 -7.97
C ASN A 23 20.07 20.00 -9.21
N LYS A 24 21.25 19.80 -9.81
CA LYS A 24 21.40 18.91 -10.97
C LYS A 24 21.10 17.45 -10.63
N LYS A 25 21.42 16.98 -9.42
CA LYS A 25 21.06 15.63 -8.96
C LYS A 25 19.56 15.49 -8.77
N ILE A 26 18.93 16.49 -8.14
CA ILE A 26 17.48 16.53 -7.93
C ILE A 26 16.75 16.52 -9.28
N GLU A 27 17.13 17.38 -10.22
CA GLU A 27 16.50 17.46 -11.53
C GLU A 27 16.60 16.12 -12.28
N ARG A 28 17.78 15.47 -12.24
CA ARG A 28 17.94 14.13 -12.81
C ARG A 28 17.02 13.09 -12.17
N GLN A 29 16.83 13.14 -10.86
CA GLN A 29 15.91 12.24 -10.17
C GLN A 29 14.46 12.51 -10.58
N ILE A 30 14.04 13.77 -10.62
CA ILE A 30 12.70 14.17 -11.07
C ILE A 30 12.41 13.68 -12.48
N GLN A 31 13.38 13.78 -13.41
CA GLN A 31 13.19 13.29 -14.78
C GLN A 31 13.01 11.77 -14.84
N LYS A 32 13.78 11.01 -14.05
CA LYS A 32 13.62 9.55 -13.93
C LYS A 32 12.25 9.19 -13.36
N ASP A 33 11.84 9.86 -12.28
CA ASP A 33 10.56 9.60 -11.62
C ASP A 33 9.39 9.96 -12.55
N LYS A 34 9.50 11.04 -13.33
CA LYS A 34 8.52 11.39 -14.37
C LYS A 34 8.38 10.30 -15.43
N GLN A 35 9.49 9.68 -15.84
CA GLN A 35 9.46 8.61 -16.84
C GLN A 35 8.78 7.36 -16.27
N ILE A 36 9.13 6.95 -15.05
CA ILE A 36 8.49 5.83 -14.36
C ILE A 36 6.99 6.11 -14.16
N TYR A 37 6.65 7.31 -13.72
CA TYR A 37 5.26 7.73 -13.50
C TYR A 37 4.43 7.64 -14.79
N ARG A 38 4.96 8.11 -15.92
CA ARG A 38 4.29 8.04 -17.23
C ARG A 38 4.15 6.61 -17.75
N ALA A 39 5.09 5.72 -17.43
CA ALA A 39 5.03 4.31 -17.81
C ALA A 39 4.09 3.49 -16.90
N THR A 40 3.66 4.04 -15.76
CA THR A 40 2.85 3.31 -14.78
C THR A 40 1.36 3.41 -15.11
N HIS A 41 0.69 2.26 -15.25
CA HIS A 41 -0.75 2.19 -15.47
C HIS A 41 -1.50 2.29 -14.14
N ARG A 42 -2.27 3.37 -13.97
CA ARG A 42 -3.02 3.63 -12.72
C ARG A 42 -4.45 3.14 -12.87
N LEU A 43 -4.83 2.17 -12.05
CA LEU A 43 -6.16 1.57 -12.04
C LEU A 43 -6.90 1.97 -10.77
N LEU A 44 -8.19 2.29 -10.90
CA LEU A 44 -9.09 2.56 -9.78
C LEU A 44 -10.17 1.49 -9.74
N LEU A 45 -10.29 0.81 -8.60
CA LEU A 45 -11.35 -0.18 -8.37
C LEU A 45 -12.52 0.46 -7.63
N LEU A 46 -13.70 0.46 -8.25
CA LEU A 46 -14.94 1.00 -7.70
C LEU A 46 -15.94 -0.13 -7.41
N GLY A 47 -16.83 0.10 -6.44
CA GLY A 47 -17.88 -0.84 -6.06
C GLY A 47 -18.39 -0.61 -4.64
N ALA A 48 -19.51 -1.21 -4.28
CA ALA A 48 -20.11 -1.16 -2.95
C ALA A 48 -19.19 -1.73 -1.86
N GLY A 49 -19.53 -1.52 -0.58
CA GLY A 49 -18.91 -2.24 0.53
C GLY A 49 -18.89 -3.75 0.26
N GLU A 50 -17.82 -4.44 0.65
CA GLU A 50 -17.70 -5.90 0.56
C GLU A 50 -17.70 -6.53 -0.84
N SER A 51 -17.76 -5.72 -1.91
CA SER A 51 -17.80 -6.19 -3.32
C SER A 51 -16.53 -6.91 -3.82
N GLY A 52 -15.58 -7.26 -2.94
CA GLY A 52 -14.37 -8.01 -3.30
C GLY A 52 -13.22 -7.19 -3.87
N LYS A 53 -13.26 -5.85 -3.85
CA LYS A 53 -12.14 -4.99 -4.33
C LYS A 53 -10.79 -5.37 -3.71
N SER A 54 -10.77 -5.56 -2.38
CA SER A 54 -9.57 -5.99 -1.65
C SER A 54 -9.10 -7.38 -2.06
N THR A 55 -10.01 -8.26 -2.49
CA THR A 55 -9.67 -9.59 -3.01
C THR A 55 -8.94 -9.49 -4.34
N ILE A 56 -9.38 -8.63 -5.26
CA ILE A 56 -8.69 -8.38 -6.54
C ILE A 56 -7.25 -7.89 -6.29
N VAL A 57 -7.08 -6.93 -5.38
CA VAL A 57 -5.74 -6.42 -5.03
C VAL A 57 -4.86 -7.51 -4.42
N LYS A 58 -5.41 -8.36 -3.54
CA LYS A 58 -4.68 -9.51 -2.97
C LYS A 58 -4.24 -10.49 -4.05
N GLN A 59 -5.11 -10.79 -5.03
CA GLN A 59 -4.77 -11.66 -6.16
C GLN A 59 -3.69 -11.07 -7.05
N MET A 60 -3.74 -9.76 -7.33
CA MET A 60 -2.68 -9.08 -8.07
C MET A 60 -1.31 -9.23 -7.40
N ARG A 61 -1.27 -9.11 -6.06
CA ARG A 61 -0.03 -9.33 -5.29
C ARG A 61 0.46 -10.77 -5.38
N ILE A 62 -0.43 -11.76 -5.28
CA ILE A 62 -0.06 -13.18 -5.40
C ILE A 62 0.55 -13.48 -6.77
N LEU A 63 -0.08 -12.98 -7.84
CA LEU A 63 0.31 -13.31 -9.21
C LEU A 63 1.53 -12.52 -9.72
N HIS A 64 1.74 -11.29 -9.24
CA HIS A 64 2.72 -10.37 -9.83
C HIS A 64 3.78 -9.83 -8.84
N VAL A 65 3.63 -10.04 -7.53
CA VAL A 65 4.50 -9.42 -6.51
C VAL A 65 4.82 -10.41 -5.38
N ASN A 66 5.67 -11.41 -5.66
CA ASN A 66 6.29 -12.36 -4.70
C ASN A 66 5.41 -12.85 -3.52
N GLY A 67 4.08 -12.86 -3.68
CA GLY A 67 3.13 -13.27 -2.64
C GLY A 67 3.18 -12.48 -1.33
N PHE A 68 2.82 -13.17 -0.24
CA PHE A 68 2.79 -12.68 1.14
C PHE A 68 3.86 -13.37 1.96
N SER A 69 4.63 -12.62 2.77
CA SER A 69 5.63 -13.22 3.66
C SER A 69 4.97 -13.96 4.83
N GLU A 70 5.75 -14.72 5.58
CA GLU A 70 5.25 -15.38 6.80
C GLU A 70 4.81 -14.35 7.85
N GLU A 71 5.48 -13.22 7.96
CA GLU A 71 5.09 -12.10 8.83
C GLU A 71 3.73 -11.53 8.42
N ASP A 72 3.50 -11.32 7.12
CA ASP A 72 2.21 -10.87 6.60
C ASP A 72 1.07 -11.84 6.94
N GLN A 73 1.36 -13.15 6.98
CA GLN A 73 0.38 -14.17 7.33
C GLN A 73 0.07 -14.14 8.83
N LYS A 74 1.09 -14.01 9.69
CA LYS A 74 0.91 -13.90 11.14
C LYS A 74 0.06 -12.70 11.52
N VAL A 75 0.25 -11.56 10.86
CA VAL A 75 -0.56 -10.35 11.08
C VAL A 75 -2.03 -10.54 10.70
N LYS A 76 -2.34 -11.46 9.76
CA LYS A 76 -3.73 -11.75 9.33
C LYS A 76 -4.46 -12.73 10.24
N LEU A 77 -3.76 -13.50 11.07
CA LEU A 77 -4.38 -14.52 11.93
C LEU A 77 -5.42 -13.93 12.90
N PRO A 78 -5.17 -12.83 13.62
CA PRO A 78 -6.17 -12.24 14.50
C PRO A 78 -7.46 -11.87 13.76
N THR A 79 -7.34 -11.25 12.58
CA THR A 79 -8.51 -10.88 11.75
C THR A 79 -9.30 -12.10 11.28
N LEU A 80 -8.63 -13.25 11.07
CA LEU A 80 -9.31 -14.50 10.74
C LEU A 80 -10.11 -15.02 11.94
N TYR A 81 -9.52 -15.02 13.13
CA TYR A 81 -10.21 -15.41 14.36
C TYR A 81 -11.43 -14.51 14.64
N ASP A 82 -11.27 -13.19 14.54
CA ASP A 82 -12.38 -12.23 14.70
C ASP A 82 -13.52 -12.52 13.71
N ARG A 83 -13.18 -12.84 12.46
CA ARG A 83 -14.18 -13.17 11.44
C ARG A 83 -14.92 -14.46 11.77
N ILE A 84 -14.21 -15.51 12.20
CA ILE A 84 -14.82 -16.78 12.61
C ILE A 84 -15.73 -16.56 13.82
N GLU A 85 -15.25 -15.84 14.83
CA GLU A 85 -16.04 -15.54 16.03
C GLU A 85 -17.32 -14.75 15.69
N THR A 86 -17.19 -13.72 14.86
CA THR A 86 -18.33 -12.92 14.41
C THR A 86 -19.37 -13.79 13.67
N GLN A 87 -18.92 -14.72 12.83
CA GLN A 87 -19.80 -15.65 12.13
C GLN A 87 -20.48 -16.65 13.08
N LEU A 88 -19.76 -17.17 14.08
CA LEU A 88 -20.34 -18.06 15.09
C LEU A 88 -21.41 -17.36 15.92
N ARG A 89 -21.14 -16.14 16.39
CA ARG A 89 -22.13 -15.32 17.12
C ARG A 89 -23.37 -15.02 16.29
N ALA A 90 -23.20 -14.81 14.98
CA ALA A 90 -24.33 -14.61 14.07
C ALA A 90 -25.17 -15.89 13.89
N LEU A 91 -24.55 -17.08 13.90
CA LEU A 91 -25.29 -18.34 13.86
C LEU A 91 -26.07 -18.57 15.16
N GLU A 92 -25.46 -18.30 16.32
CA GLU A 92 -26.12 -18.38 17.62
C GLU A 92 -27.35 -17.47 17.69
N SER A 93 -27.25 -16.23 17.19
CA SER A 93 -28.39 -15.29 17.18
C SER A 93 -29.53 -15.71 16.26
N LEU A 94 -29.22 -16.47 15.20
CA LEU A 94 -30.20 -17.12 14.33
C LEU A 94 -30.80 -18.40 14.95
N GLY A 95 -30.39 -18.76 16.17
CA GLY A 95 -30.86 -19.94 16.87
C GLY A 95 -30.37 -21.25 16.25
N VAL A 96 -29.24 -21.20 15.53
CA VAL A 96 -28.46 -22.36 15.07
C VAL A 96 -27.62 -22.82 16.26
N THR A 97 -28.25 -23.51 17.21
CA THR A 97 -27.58 -24.06 18.38
C THR A 97 -27.21 -25.52 18.15
N THR A 98 -26.09 -25.95 18.71
CA THR A 98 -25.66 -27.36 18.71
C THR A 98 -26.74 -28.31 19.23
N GLU A 99 -27.59 -27.86 20.16
CA GLU A 99 -28.74 -28.63 20.66
C GLU A 99 -29.81 -28.91 19.60
N LYS A 100 -30.08 -27.97 18.68
CA LYS A 100 -31.03 -28.18 17.57
C LYS A 100 -30.52 -29.18 16.53
N TYR A 101 -29.22 -29.19 16.24
CA TYR A 101 -28.61 -30.16 15.33
C TYR A 101 -28.50 -31.54 15.96
N ALA A 102 -28.20 -31.62 17.27
CA ALA A 102 -28.27 -32.86 18.01
C ALA A 102 -29.69 -33.45 17.93
N ALA A 103 -30.74 -32.66 18.19
CA ALA A 103 -32.13 -33.12 18.08
C ALA A 103 -32.55 -33.60 16.68
N MET A 104 -32.04 -32.96 15.61
CA MET A 104 -32.31 -33.37 14.21
C MET A 104 -31.51 -34.60 13.76
N SER A 105 -30.39 -34.92 14.42
CA SER A 105 -29.54 -36.09 14.07
C SER A 105 -30.02 -37.39 14.72
N PHE A 106 -30.95 -37.31 15.68
CA PHE A 106 -31.58 -38.46 16.36
C PHE A 106 -33.00 -38.78 15.82
N LEU A 107 -33.40 -38.17 14.71
CA LEU A 107 -34.59 -38.51 13.91
C LEU A 107 -34.15 -39.19 12.61
#